data_AF-A0A9Q3DGZ8-F1
#
_entry.id   AF-A0A9Q3DGZ8-F1
#
_cell.length_a   1.000
_cell.length_b   1.000
_cell.length_c   1.000
_cell.angle_alpha   90.00
_cell.angle_beta   90.00
_cell.angle_gamma   90.00
#
_symmetry.space_group_name_H-M   'P 1'
#
loop_
_entity.id
_entity.type
_entity.pdbx_description
1 polymer ?
#
loop_
_entity_poly.entity_id
_entity_poly.type
_entity_poly.pdbx_seq_one_letter_code
_entity_poly.pdbx_strand_id
1 'polypeptide(L)'
;MKEIPGRRNCQWWKSQIIQKYQNGTWIWQRTISFENDKYSVDKDPYEWCLRQSRRLKAIDPQMKIKMRNHKLLTQIPGELEYAVKCR
;
A
#
# COMPACT_ATOMS: atom_id res chain seq x y z
N MET A 1 33.22 11.13 1.84
CA MET A 1 32.91 10.74 0.45
C MET A 1 32.42 12.00 -0.27
N LYS A 2 33.07 12.43 -1.34
CA LYS A 2 32.63 13.61 -2.11
C LYS A 2 31.45 13.21 -3.01
N GLU A 3 30.33 13.93 -2.93
CA GLU A 3 29.22 13.76 -3.86
C GLU A 3 29.67 14.16 -5.28
N ILE A 4 29.39 13.30 -6.26
CA ILE A 4 29.73 13.53 -7.67
C ILE A 4 28.64 14.46 -8.26
N PRO A 5 28.98 15.64 -8.79
CA PRO A 5 27.99 16.55 -9.37
C PRO A 5 27.28 15.84 -10.53
N GLY A 6 25.94 15.77 -10.47
CA GLY A 6 25.11 15.18 -11.53
C GLY A 6 24.69 13.71 -11.32
N ARG A 7 25.30 12.96 -10.39
CA ARG A 7 24.79 11.62 -10.02
C ARG A 7 23.77 11.73 -8.91
N ARG A 8 22.51 11.93 -9.28
CA ARG A 8 21.40 11.86 -8.33
C ARG A 8 21.19 10.41 -7.90
N ASN A 9 20.99 10.20 -6.60
CA ASN A 9 20.78 8.86 -6.04
C ASN A 9 19.46 8.25 -6.51
N CYS A 10 19.33 6.93 -6.41
CA CYS A 10 18.13 6.20 -6.86
C CYS A 10 16.84 6.70 -6.17
N GLN A 11 16.94 7.11 -4.91
CA GLN A 11 15.81 7.64 -4.15
C GLN A 11 15.27 8.93 -4.77
N TRP A 12 16.15 9.82 -5.21
CA TRP A 12 15.78 11.06 -5.88
C TRP A 12 15.01 10.78 -7.18
N TRP A 13 15.51 9.85 -8.01
CA TRP A 13 14.83 9.47 -9.26
C TRP A 13 13.44 8.90 -9.01
N LYS A 14 13.29 8.06 -7.98
CA LYS A 14 11.97 7.56 -7.55
C LYS A 14 11.04 8.71 -7.17
N SER A 15 11.52 9.68 -6.37
CA SER A 15 10.72 10.84 -5.98
C SER A 15 10.26 11.68 -7.18
N GLN A 16 11.10 11.87 -8.20
CA GLN A 16 10.69 12.61 -9.40
C GLN A 16 9.68 11.87 -10.27
N ILE A 17 9.83 10.56 -10.42
CA ILE A 17 8.86 9.73 -11.15
C ILE A 17 7.52 9.78 -10.42
N ILE A 18 7.52 9.66 -9.10
CA ILE A 18 6.32 9.80 -8.29
C ILE A 18 5.71 11.19 -8.49
N GLN A 19 6.48 12.26 -8.32
CA GLN A 19 5.98 13.63 -8.50
C GLN A 19 5.39 13.89 -9.90
N LYS A 20 5.98 13.33 -10.95
CA LYS A 20 5.56 13.54 -12.34
C LYS A 20 4.36 12.69 -12.75
N TYR A 21 4.28 11.45 -12.27
CA TYR A 21 3.33 10.45 -12.78
C TYR A 21 2.27 10.01 -11.75
N GLN A 22 2.43 10.35 -10.48
CA GLN A 22 1.41 10.10 -9.46
C GLN A 22 0.31 11.17 -9.58
N ASN A 23 -0.48 11.07 -10.65
CA ASN A 23 -1.63 11.93 -10.87
C ASN A 23 -2.78 11.54 -9.92
N GLY A 24 -3.63 12.51 -9.54
CA GLY A 24 -4.74 12.27 -8.61
C GLY A 24 -5.71 11.18 -9.09
N THR A 25 -5.93 11.09 -10.40
CA THR A 25 -6.76 10.06 -11.04
C THR A 25 -6.20 8.65 -10.84
N TRP A 26 -4.88 8.47 -10.91
CA TRP A 26 -4.20 7.20 -10.73
C TRP A 26 -4.23 6.79 -9.28
N ILE A 27 -4.02 7.72 -8.35
CA ILE A 27 -4.20 7.46 -6.91
C ILE A 27 -5.63 6.99 -6.66
N TRP A 28 -6.62 7.71 -7.20
CA TRP A 28 -8.03 7.35 -7.08
C TRP A 28 -8.33 5.95 -7.64
N GLN A 29 -7.85 5.62 -8.84
CA GLN A 29 -7.97 4.28 -9.42
C GLN A 29 -7.34 3.19 -8.54
N ARG A 30 -6.19 3.47 -7.92
CA ARG A 30 -5.53 2.55 -6.98
C ARG A 30 -6.32 2.38 -5.69
N THR A 31 -6.90 3.46 -5.16
CA THR A 31 -7.79 3.41 -3.99
C THR A 31 -9.01 2.54 -4.28
N ILE A 32 -9.69 2.76 -5.41
CA ILE A 32 -10.83 1.91 -5.81
C ILE A 32 -10.42 0.45 -5.98
N SER A 33 -9.27 0.21 -6.62
CA SER A 33 -8.76 -1.16 -6.79
C SER A 33 -8.49 -1.85 -5.45
N PHE A 34 -8.07 -1.09 -4.43
CA PHE A 34 -7.87 -1.59 -3.07
C PHE A 34 -9.22 -1.88 -2.39
N GLU A 35 -10.17 -0.95 -2.46
CA GLU A 35 -11.48 -1.06 -1.80
C GLU A 35 -12.38 -2.16 -2.37
N ASN A 36 -12.27 -2.43 -3.68
CA ASN A 36 -13.08 -3.44 -4.35
C ASN A 36 -12.52 -4.87 -4.19
N ASP A 37 -11.26 -5.01 -3.78
CA ASP A 37 -10.58 -6.31 -3.73
C ASP A 37 -10.49 -6.86 -2.31
N LYS A 38 -11.68 -7.10 -1.74
CA LYS A 38 -11.84 -7.73 -0.43
C LYS A 38 -11.20 -9.12 -0.41
N TYR A 39 -10.77 -9.53 0.77
CA TYR A 39 -10.26 -10.88 0.97
C TYR A 39 -11.41 -11.90 0.84
N SER A 40 -11.08 -13.06 0.30
CA SER A 40 -12.00 -14.18 0.15
C SER A 40 -11.22 -15.49 0.33
N VAL A 41 -11.87 -16.54 0.83
CA VAL A 41 -11.22 -17.77 1.29
C VAL A 41 -10.57 -18.57 0.14
N ASP A 42 -11.00 -18.32 -1.09
CA ASP A 42 -10.45 -18.87 -2.33
C ASP A 42 -9.09 -18.27 -2.73
N LYS A 43 -8.67 -17.16 -2.12
CA LYS A 43 -7.40 -16.49 -2.43
C LYS A 43 -6.28 -16.97 -1.50
N ASP A 44 -5.08 -17.10 -2.05
CA ASP A 44 -3.89 -17.27 -1.20
C ASP A 44 -3.70 -16.03 -0.29
N PRO A 45 -3.64 -16.20 1.04
CA PRO A 45 -3.57 -15.08 1.99
C PRO A 45 -2.31 -14.25 1.82
N TYR A 46 -1.17 -14.89 1.55
CA TYR A 46 0.12 -14.23 1.42
C TYR A 46 0.14 -13.33 0.18
N GLU A 47 -0.25 -13.87 -0.97
CA GLU A 47 -0.30 -13.14 -2.24
C GLU A 47 -1.31 -12.00 -2.19
N TRP A 48 -2.48 -12.21 -1.58
CA TRP A 48 -3.46 -11.14 -1.42
C TRP A 48 -2.92 -10.02 -0.51
N CYS A 49 -2.34 -10.35 0.65
CA CYS A 49 -1.76 -9.37 1.57
C CYS A 49 -0.62 -8.58 0.91
N LEU A 50 0.26 -9.26 0.16
CA LEU A 50 1.38 -8.64 -0.55
C LEU A 50 0.89 -7.66 -1.61
N ARG A 51 -0.12 -8.05 -2.40
CA ARG A 51 -0.73 -7.21 -3.44
C ARG A 51 -1.42 -5.99 -2.86
N GLN A 52 -2.25 -6.14 -1.83
CA GLN A 52 -2.88 -4.99 -1.16
C GLN A 52 -1.84 -4.09 -0.48
N SER A 53 -0.81 -4.66 0.16
CA SER A 53 0.28 -3.88 0.76
C SER A 53 1.03 -3.04 -0.26
N ARG A 54 1.24 -3.56 -1.48
CA ARG A 54 1.85 -2.81 -2.59
C ARG A 54 0.94 -1.66 -3.04
N ARG A 55 -0.38 -1.87 -3.12
CA ARG A 55 -1.35 -0.80 -3.45
C ARG A 55 -1.35 0.31 -2.40
N LEU A 56 -1.39 -0.05 -1.12
CA LEU A 56 -1.35 0.93 -0.03
C LEU A 56 -0.06 1.76 -0.02
N LYS A 57 1.09 1.15 -0.30
CA LYS A 57 2.37 1.87 -0.48
C LYS A 57 2.39 2.78 -1.71
N ALA A 58 1.64 2.44 -2.75
CA ALA A 58 1.50 3.27 -3.94
C ALA A 58 0.58 4.47 -3.72
N ILE A 59 -0.48 4.30 -2.91
CA ILE A 59 -1.40 5.37 -2.53
C ILE A 59 -0.72 6.34 -1.57
N ASP A 60 -0.09 5.82 -0.51
CA ASP A 60 0.64 6.59 0.48
C ASP A 60 1.98 5.89 0.78
N PRO A 61 3.09 6.34 0.15
CA PRO A 61 4.42 5.79 0.40
C PRO A 61 4.92 5.97 1.84
N GLN A 62 4.38 6.93 2.59
CA GLN A 62 4.79 7.24 3.96
C GLN A 62 3.88 6.57 5.00
N MET A 63 2.94 5.73 4.57
CA MET A 63 2.00 5.04 5.45
C MET A 63 2.72 4.20 6.50
N LYS A 64 2.43 4.48 7.78
CA LYS A 64 2.95 3.71 8.92
C LYS A 64 2.47 2.25 8.83
N ILE A 65 3.34 1.32 9.24
CA ILE A 65 3.05 -0.13 9.20
C ILE A 65 1.74 -0.46 9.93
N LYS A 66 1.50 0.11 11.12
CA LYS A 66 0.27 -0.09 11.89
C LYS A 66 -0.98 0.32 11.11
N MET A 67 -0.94 1.47 10.44
CA MET A 67 -2.05 1.97 9.61
C MET A 67 -2.30 1.05 8.40
N ARG A 68 -1.23 0.61 7.74
CA ARG A 68 -1.32 -0.34 6.63
C ARG A 68 -1.99 -1.63 7.05
N ASN A 69 -1.56 -2.21 8.18
CA ASN A 69 -2.14 -3.44 8.71
C ASN A 69 -3.62 -3.26 9.08
N HIS A 70 -3.97 -2.14 9.72
CA HIS A 70 -5.37 -1.83 10.02
C HIS A 70 -6.21 -1.78 8.73
N LYS A 71 -5.75 -1.07 7.69
CA LYS A 71 -6.44 -1.04 6.39
C LYS A 71 -6.58 -2.42 5.75
N LEU A 72 -5.57 -3.28 5.83
CA LEU A 72 -5.68 -4.66 5.34
C LEU A 72 -6.78 -5.45 6.08
N LEU A 73 -6.81 -5.35 7.41
CA LEU A 73 -7.82 -6.02 8.23
C LEU A 73 -9.24 -5.55 7.90
N THR A 74 -9.42 -4.25 7.60
CA THR A 74 -10.74 -3.71 7.18
C THR A 74 -11.24 -4.26 5.84
N GLN A 75 -10.37 -4.88 5.03
CA GLN A 75 -10.73 -5.50 3.75
C GLN A 75 -11.09 -6.98 3.89
N ILE A 76 -11.06 -7.53 5.11
CA ILE A 76 -11.51 -8.90 5.40
C ILE A 76 -13.00 -8.83 5.76
N PRO A 77 -13.88 -9.49 5.00
CA PRO A 77 -15.31 -9.54 5.32
C PRO A 77 -15.55 -10.39 6.58
N GLY A 78 -16.28 -9.83 7.54
CA GLY A 78 -16.58 -10.45 8.84
C GLY A 78 -16.39 -9.46 9.99
N GLU A 79 -17.04 -9.68 11.13
CA GLU A 79 -16.81 -8.86 12.33
C GLU A 79 -15.37 -9.07 12.83
N LEU A 80 -14.49 -8.12 12.48
CA LEU A 80 -13.14 -8.00 13.04
C LEU A 80 -13.17 -7.90 14.58
N GLU A 81 -14.33 -7.57 15.17
CA GLU A 81 -14.54 -7.38 16.59
C GLU A 81 -14.36 -8.65 17.44
N TYR A 82 -14.54 -9.85 16.89
CA TYR A 82 -14.52 -11.08 17.71
C TYR A 82 -13.13 -11.70 17.86
N ALA A 83 -12.22 -11.54 16.88
CA ALA A 83 -10.91 -12.21 16.90
C ALA A 83 -9.87 -11.53 17.81
N VAL A 84 -10.11 -10.29 18.26
CA VAL A 84 -9.17 -9.53 19.10
C VAL A 84 -9.49 -9.66 20.60
N LYS A 85 -10.68 -10.16 20.97
CA LYS A 85 -11.10 -10.35 22.37
C LYS A 85 -10.76 -11.73 22.98
N CYS A 86 -10.22 -12.66 22.20
CA CYS A 86 -9.74 -13.94 22.72
C CYS A 86 -8.24 -13.88 23.02
N ARG A 87 -7.84 -13.19 24.10
CA ARG A 87 -6.64 -13.53 24.86
C ARG A 87 -6.67 -12.98 26.28
#